data_AF-A0AB37U7K2-F1
#
_entry.id   AF-A0AB37U7K2-F1
#
_cell.length_a   1.000
_cell.length_b   1.000
_cell.length_c   1.000
_cell.angle_alpha   90.00
_cell.angle_beta   90.00
_cell.angle_gamma   90.00
#
_symmetry.space_group_name_H-M   'P 1'
#
loop_
_entity.id
_entity.type
_entity.pdbx_description
1 polymer ?
#
loop_
_entity_poly.entity_id
_entity_poly.type
_entity_poly.pdbx_seq_one_letter_code
_entity_poly.pdbx_strand_id
1 'polypeptide(L)'
;MSFDPRTIGKPVYEALDKLKTSCQDENRLKEQKNQAVELYTYLSTWGMMRLKAEEKALSQEGKKQVVKKYFECLQNITGIADLVGDRGLEQLKNLSTDEYLGLTGLGLAIAQEFSFWATAVYHDISEGD
;
A
#
# COMPACT_ATOMS: atom_id res chain seq x y z
N MET A 1 -14.34 -17.08 4.42
CA MET A 1 -14.02 -16.25 5.60
C MET A 1 -14.77 -14.94 5.46
N SER A 2 -15.43 -14.46 6.51
CA SER A 2 -16.13 -13.17 6.49
C SER A 2 -15.11 -12.07 6.77
N PHE A 3 -14.99 -11.13 5.83
CA PHE A 3 -14.12 -9.96 5.94
C PHE A 3 -14.68 -9.00 6.99
N ASP A 4 -13.89 -8.70 8.04
CA ASP A 4 -14.24 -7.68 9.03
C ASP A 4 -13.48 -6.37 8.72
N PRO A 5 -14.15 -5.34 8.17
CA PRO A 5 -13.49 -4.09 7.81
C PRO A 5 -12.87 -3.36 9.01
N ARG A 6 -13.32 -3.66 10.24
CA ARG A 6 -12.76 -3.09 11.47
C ARG A 6 -11.36 -3.63 11.79
N THR A 7 -10.94 -4.70 11.11
CA THR A 7 -9.66 -5.37 11.39
C THR A 7 -8.52 -4.94 10.47
N ILE A 8 -8.79 -4.11 9.44
CA ILE A 8 -7.79 -3.67 8.45
C ILE A 8 -6.81 -2.64 9.04
N GLY A 9 -7.28 -1.78 9.94
CA GLY A 9 -6.46 -0.67 10.45
C GLY A 9 -5.21 -1.15 11.19
N LYS A 10 -5.32 -2.21 11.99
CA LYS A 10 -4.18 -2.77 12.75
C LYS A 10 -3.02 -3.22 11.87
N PRO A 11 -3.18 -4.13 10.88
CA PRO A 11 -2.07 -4.56 10.03
C PRO A 11 -1.49 -3.42 9.21
N VAL A 12 -2.29 -2.43 8.80
CA VAL A 12 -1.80 -1.25 8.08
C VAL A 12 -0.95 -0.35 8.98
N TYR A 13 -1.44 -0.05 10.18
CA TYR A 13 -0.69 0.69 11.19
C TYR A 13 0.65 0.02 11.49
N GLU A 14 0.64 -1.28 11.78
CA GLU A 14 1.87 -2.05 12.06
C GLU A 14 2.83 -2.06 10.87
N ALA A 15 2.32 -2.12 9.64
CA ALA A 15 3.15 -2.08 8.43
C ALA A 15 3.86 -0.74 8.28
N LEU A 16 3.15 0.38 8.50
CA LEU A 16 3.71 1.74 8.43
C LEU A 16 4.67 2.02 9.59
N ASP A 17 4.30 1.62 10.81
CA ASP A 17 5.16 1.79 11.99
C ASP A 17 6.48 1.03 11.86
N LYS A 18 6.43 -0.22 11.40
CA LYS A 18 7.65 -0.99 11.07
C LYS A 18 8.47 -0.34 9.97
N LEU A 19 7.82 0.24 8.96
CA LEU A 19 8.51 0.92 7.88
C LEU A 19 9.29 2.14 8.40
N LYS A 20 8.61 3.02 9.16
CA LYS A 20 9.19 4.21 9.77
C LYS A 20 10.35 3.85 10.68
N THR A 21 10.14 2.94 11.63
CA THR A 21 11.14 2.56 12.64
C THR A 21 12.38 1.91 12.04
N SER A 22 12.26 1.28 10.86
CA SER A 22 13.39 0.69 10.13
C SER A 22 14.20 1.70 9.31
N CYS A 23 13.77 2.97 9.23
CA CYS A 23 14.36 3.99 8.37
C CYS A 23 14.89 5.17 9.19
N GLN A 24 16.13 5.57 8.92
CA GLN A 24 16.77 6.75 9.55
C GLN A 24 16.93 7.92 8.59
N ASP A 25 16.71 7.70 7.28
CA ASP A 25 16.85 8.71 6.24
C ASP A 25 15.58 9.57 6.19
N GLU A 26 15.72 10.86 6.52
CA GLU A 26 14.61 11.83 6.57
C GLU A 26 13.94 12.03 5.21
N ASN A 27 14.71 12.05 4.11
CA ASN A 27 14.15 12.18 2.76
C ASN A 27 13.31 10.95 2.42
N ARG A 28 13.81 9.76 2.78
CA ARG A 28 13.06 8.52 2.59
C ARG A 28 11.79 8.48 3.44
N LEU A 29 11.85 8.95 4.69
CA LEU A 29 10.67 9.06 5.56
C LEU A 29 9.62 10.02 4.98
N LYS A 30 10.04 11.14 4.37
CA LYS A 30 9.14 12.07 3.64
C LYS A 30 8.50 11.39 2.43
N GLU A 31 9.28 10.67 1.63
CA GLU A 31 8.75 9.88 0.50
C GLU A 31 7.72 8.85 0.96
N GLN A 32 8.00 8.14 2.06
CA GLN A 32 7.08 7.16 2.63
C GLN A 32 5.77 7.83 3.10
N LYS A 33 5.85 8.92 3.87
CA LYS A 33 4.68 9.69 4.32
C LYS A 33 3.82 10.12 3.12
N ASN A 34 4.42 10.79 2.15
CA ASN A 34 3.70 11.32 0.99
C ASN A 34 3.05 10.20 0.17
N GLN A 35 3.79 9.11 -0.09
CA GLN A 35 3.23 7.97 -0.83
C GLN A 35 2.06 7.32 -0.08
N ALA A 36 2.15 7.19 1.24
CA ALA A 36 1.07 6.59 2.05
C ALA A 36 -0.19 7.46 2.03
N VAL A 37 -0.04 8.78 2.11
CA VAL A 37 -1.14 9.75 1.98
C VAL A 37 -1.80 9.68 0.60
N GLU A 38 -1.00 9.68 -0.47
CA GLU A 38 -1.48 9.74 -1.85
C GLU A 38 -2.03 8.41 -2.40
N LEU A 39 -1.77 7.29 -1.70
CA LEU A 39 -2.03 5.95 -2.20
C LEU A 39 -3.49 5.74 -2.61
N TYR A 40 -4.44 6.16 -1.77
CA TYR A 40 -5.87 6.07 -2.07
C TYR A 40 -6.24 6.81 -3.36
N THR A 41 -5.80 8.08 -3.47
CA THR A 41 -6.06 8.92 -4.64
C THR A 41 -5.49 8.27 -5.90
N TYR A 42 -4.25 7.76 -5.82
CA TYR A 42 -3.63 7.07 -6.93
C TYR A 42 -4.46 5.84 -7.35
N LEU A 43 -4.80 4.94 -6.42
CA LEU A 43 -5.58 3.73 -6.76
C LEU A 43 -6.95 4.08 -7.37
N SER A 44 -7.64 5.07 -6.81
CA SER A 44 -8.96 5.48 -7.28
C SER A 44 -8.95 6.06 -8.70
N THR A 45 -7.82 6.63 -9.11
CA THR A 45 -7.65 7.28 -10.42
C THR A 45 -7.09 6.33 -11.47
N TRP A 46 -6.08 5.54 -11.08
CA TRP A 46 -5.24 4.79 -12.01
C TRP A 46 -5.39 3.27 -11.92
N GLY A 47 -5.95 2.78 -10.81
CA GLY A 47 -6.19 1.35 -10.57
C GLY A 47 -4.97 0.57 -10.08
N MET A 48 -5.26 -0.61 -9.52
CA MET A 48 -4.28 -1.45 -8.84
C MET A 48 -3.23 -2.07 -9.77
N MET A 49 -3.64 -2.51 -10.98
CA MET A 49 -2.70 -3.08 -11.95
C MET A 49 -1.61 -2.10 -12.36
N ARG A 50 -1.98 -0.82 -12.55
CA ARG A 50 -1.01 0.21 -12.92
C ARG A 50 -0.05 0.50 -11.77
N LEU A 51 -0.56 0.62 -10.54
CA LEU A 51 0.29 0.74 -9.35
C LEU A 51 1.31 -0.42 -9.27
N LYS A 52 0.84 -1.66 -9.51
CA LYS A 52 1.71 -2.84 -9.45
C LYS A 52 2.78 -2.84 -10.54
N ALA A 53 2.44 -2.38 -11.75
CA ALA A 53 3.40 -2.27 -12.85
C ALA A 53 4.46 -1.20 -12.55
N GLU A 54 4.06 -0.07 -11.97
CA GLU A 54 4.95 1.05 -11.65
C GLU A 54 5.86 0.75 -10.45
N GLU A 55 5.51 -0.18 -9.54
CA GLU A 55 6.33 -0.56 -8.37
C GLU A 55 7.81 -0.80 -8.72
N LYS A 56 8.09 -1.44 -9.88
CA LYS A 56 9.46 -1.73 -10.33
C LYS A 56 10.18 -0.51 -10.91
N ALA A 57 9.43 0.43 -11.46
CA ALA A 57 9.94 1.63 -12.13
C ALA A 57 10.14 2.81 -11.16
N LEU A 58 9.64 2.73 -9.92
CA LEU A 58 9.85 3.75 -8.91
C LEU A 58 11.34 3.91 -8.58
N SER A 59 11.87 5.11 -8.82
CA SER A 59 13.24 5.51 -8.45
C SER A 59 13.36 5.91 -6.98
N GLN A 60 12.25 6.31 -6.37
CA GLN A 60 12.16 6.75 -4.98
C GLN A 60 11.94 5.55 -4.06
N GLU A 61 12.97 5.19 -3.31
CA GLU A 61 12.95 3.98 -2.47
C GLU A 61 11.89 4.05 -1.38
N GLY A 62 11.64 5.23 -0.78
CA GLY A 62 10.60 5.38 0.23
C GLY A 62 9.20 5.13 -0.34
N LYS A 63 8.93 5.64 -1.55
CA LYS A 63 7.66 5.37 -2.24
C LYS A 63 7.50 3.88 -2.56
N LYS A 64 8.55 3.28 -3.11
CA LYS A 64 8.57 1.85 -3.46
C LYS A 64 8.28 0.96 -2.25
N GLN A 65 8.86 1.30 -1.11
CA GLN A 65 8.64 0.57 0.15
C GLN A 65 7.17 0.61 0.60
N VAL A 66 6.52 1.77 0.50
CA VAL A 66 5.09 1.88 0.83
C VAL A 66 4.23 1.07 -0.13
N VAL A 67 4.48 1.14 -1.44
CA VAL A 67 3.75 0.34 -2.43
C VAL A 67 3.91 -1.16 -2.16
N LYS A 68 5.14 -1.60 -1.82
CA LYS A 68 5.39 -2.99 -1.43
C LYS A 68 4.62 -3.38 -0.16
N LYS A 69 4.61 -2.53 0.88
CA LYS A 69 3.84 -2.76 2.11
C LYS A 69 2.34 -2.82 1.85
N TYR A 70 1.83 -2.01 0.94
CA TYR A 70 0.45 -2.09 0.52
C TYR A 70 0.10 -3.47 -0.07
N PHE A 71 0.91 -3.99 -1.00
CA PHE A 71 0.68 -5.33 -1.58
C PHE A 71 0.90 -6.45 -0.55
N GLU A 72 1.81 -6.29 0.41
CA GLU A 72 1.97 -7.23 1.53
C GLU A 72 0.70 -7.28 2.39
N CYS A 73 0.12 -6.13 2.74
CA CYS A 73 -1.14 -6.07 3.48
C CYS A 73 -2.29 -6.71 2.69
N LEU A 74 -2.40 -6.37 1.40
CA LEU A 74 -3.43 -6.93 0.52
C LEU A 74 -3.34 -8.45 0.42
N GLN A 75 -2.14 -8.99 0.20
CA GLN A 75 -1.86 -10.42 0.18
C GLN A 75 -2.24 -11.10 1.51
N ASN A 76 -1.83 -10.52 2.63
CA ASN A 76 -2.07 -11.12 3.95
C ASN A 76 -3.56 -11.14 4.31
N ILE A 77 -4.31 -10.10 3.94
CA ILE A 77 -5.74 -10.01 4.23
C ILE A 77 -6.56 -10.93 3.31
N THR A 78 -6.19 -11.00 2.04
CA THR A 78 -6.95 -11.79 1.03
C THR A 78 -6.57 -13.26 1.02
N GLY A 79 -5.35 -13.60 1.46
CA GLY A 79 -4.76 -14.92 1.27
C GLY A 79 -4.32 -15.21 -0.17
N ILE A 80 -4.44 -14.25 -1.10
CA ILE A 80 -4.00 -14.42 -2.48
C ILE A 80 -2.47 -14.32 -2.51
N ALA A 81 -1.82 -15.46 -2.75
CA ALA A 81 -0.37 -15.53 -2.85
C ALA A 81 0.17 -14.75 -4.05
N ASP A 82 1.47 -14.45 -4.00
CA ASP A 82 2.24 -13.88 -5.11
C ASP A 82 1.82 -12.49 -5.60
N LEU A 83 1.03 -11.74 -4.81
CA LEU A 83 0.78 -10.31 -5.07
C LEU A 83 2.03 -9.46 -4.78
N VAL A 84 2.87 -9.93 -3.85
CA VAL A 84 4.16 -9.31 -3.54
C VAL A 84 5.23 -9.81 -4.52
N GLY A 85 6.11 -8.90 -4.98
CA GLY A 85 7.21 -9.25 -5.86
C GLY A 85 6.83 -9.32 -7.35
N ASP A 86 7.65 -10.04 -8.14
CA ASP A 86 7.67 -9.91 -9.60
C ASP A 86 6.45 -10.51 -10.31
N ARG A 87 5.79 -11.49 -9.68
CA ARG A 87 4.61 -12.19 -10.23
C ARG A 87 3.30 -11.48 -9.96
N GLY A 88 3.28 -10.43 -9.12
CA GLY A 88 2.00 -9.82 -8.72
C GLY A 88 1.21 -9.22 -9.88
N LEU A 89 1.87 -8.69 -10.92
CA LEU A 89 1.16 -8.21 -12.11
C LEU A 89 0.54 -9.37 -12.92
N GLU A 90 1.22 -10.51 -12.99
CA GLU A 90 0.69 -11.72 -13.62
C GLU A 90 -0.51 -12.27 -12.83
N GLN A 91 -0.39 -12.31 -11.51
CA GLN A 91 -1.47 -12.74 -10.65
C GLN A 91 -2.72 -11.88 -10.80
N LEU A 92 -2.58 -10.55 -10.83
CA LEU A 92 -3.70 -9.64 -11.05
C LEU A 92 -4.37 -9.85 -12.42
N LYS A 93 -3.60 -10.16 -13.48
CA LYS A 93 -4.15 -10.44 -14.82
C LYS A 93 -4.92 -11.76 -14.89
N ASN A 94 -4.59 -12.71 -14.02
CA ASN A 94 -5.19 -14.05 -14.02
C ASN A 94 -6.48 -14.13 -13.19
N LEU A 95 -6.82 -13.07 -12.44
CA LEU A 95 -8.10 -12.97 -11.73
C LEU A 95 -9.25 -12.80 -12.73
N SER A 96 -10.39 -13.41 -12.42
CA SER A 96 -11.64 -13.07 -13.12
C SER A 96 -12.05 -11.62 -12.84
N THR A 97 -12.94 -11.07 -13.67
CA THR A 97 -13.45 -9.70 -13.51
C THR A 97 -14.02 -9.46 -12.11
N ASP A 98 -14.80 -10.41 -11.59
CA ASP A 98 -15.46 -10.29 -10.29
C ASP A 98 -14.44 -10.34 -9.13
N GLU A 99 -13.46 -11.25 -9.22
CA GLU A 99 -12.37 -11.34 -8.25
C GLU A 99 -11.52 -10.06 -8.24
N TYR A 100 -11.18 -9.53 -9.42
CA TYR A 100 -10.41 -8.31 -9.55
C TYR A 100 -11.17 -7.08 -9.03
N LEU A 101 -12.49 -7.00 -9.29
CA LEU A 101 -13.34 -5.93 -8.78
C LEU A 101 -13.45 -5.97 -7.26
N GLY A 102 -13.67 -7.17 -6.68
CA GLY A 102 -13.69 -7.37 -5.24
C GLY A 102 -12.35 -7.02 -4.59
N LEU A 103 -11.24 -7.44 -5.21
CA LEU A 103 -9.89 -7.10 -4.77
C LEU A 103 -9.61 -5.60 -4.84
N THR A 104 -10.12 -4.91 -5.87
CA THR A 104 -9.99 -3.47 -6.04
C THR A 104 -10.75 -2.71 -4.94
N GLY A 105 -11.97 -3.13 -4.62
CA GLY A 105 -12.73 -2.54 -3.51
C GLY A 105 -12.02 -2.67 -2.18
N LEU A 106 -11.47 -3.86 -1.89
CA LEU A 106 -10.64 -4.07 -0.70
C LEU A 106 -9.34 -3.26 -0.74
N GLY A 107 -8.68 -3.20 -1.90
CA GLY A 107 -7.47 -2.43 -2.09
C GLY A 107 -7.66 -0.95 -1.80
N LEU A 108 -8.79 -0.37 -2.23
CA LEU A 108 -9.17 1.00 -1.90
C LEU A 108 -9.38 1.19 -0.39
N ALA A 109 -10.05 0.25 0.28
CA ALA A 109 -10.23 0.31 1.74
C ALA A 109 -8.89 0.25 2.49
N ILE A 110 -7.96 -0.62 2.06
CA ILE A 110 -6.61 -0.69 2.63
C ILE A 110 -5.86 0.62 2.36
N ALA A 111 -5.89 1.13 1.13
CA ALA A 111 -5.22 2.38 0.77
C ALA A 111 -5.74 3.58 1.59
N GLN A 112 -7.04 3.61 1.89
CA GLN A 112 -7.64 4.60 2.77
C GLN A 112 -7.06 4.53 4.19
N GLU A 113 -6.88 3.33 4.74
CA GLU A 113 -6.21 3.15 6.04
C GLU A 113 -4.75 3.61 5.99
N PHE A 114 -4.04 3.39 4.88
CA PHE A 114 -2.67 3.92 4.70
C PHE A 114 -2.67 5.45 4.80
N SER A 115 -3.57 6.12 4.09
CA SER A 115 -3.72 7.58 4.15
C SER A 115 -4.08 8.06 5.56
N PHE A 116 -4.96 7.36 6.25
CA PHE A 116 -5.39 7.70 7.62
C PHE A 116 -4.24 7.60 8.64
N TRP A 117 -3.53 6.46 8.65
CA TRP A 117 -2.48 6.20 9.64
C TRP A 117 -1.19 6.95 9.34
N ALA A 118 -0.94 7.37 8.10
CA ALA A 118 0.28 8.09 7.73
C ALA A 118 0.51 9.34 8.60
N THR A 119 -0.53 10.15 8.84
CA THR A 119 -0.41 11.36 9.67
C THR A 119 -0.02 11.04 11.12
N ALA A 120 -0.55 9.95 11.67
CA ALA A 120 -0.26 9.54 13.05
C ALA A 120 1.12 8.88 13.18
N VAL A 121 1.51 8.04 12.22
CA VAL A 121 2.80 7.33 12.24
C VAL A 121 3.95 8.30 11.98
N TYR A 122 3.84 9.16 10.98
CA TYR A 122 4.89 10.11 10.57
C TYR A 122 4.69 11.52 11.17
N HIS A 123 4.13 11.60 12.38
CA HIS A 123 3.76 12.86 13.04
C HIS A 123 4.95 13.82 13.28
N ASP A 124 6.17 13.28 13.35
CA ASP A 124 7.44 13.96 13.59
C ASP A 124 8.21 14.29 12.30
N ILE A 125 7.68 13.87 11.15
CA ILE A 125 8.29 14.16 9.85
C ILE A 125 7.67 15.45 9.32
N SER A 126 8.49 16.51 9.31
CA SER A 126 8.12 17.80 8.76
C SER A 126 7.79 17.69 7.28
N GLU A 127 6.69 18.33 6.88
CA GLU A 127 6.45 18.65 5.48
C GLU A 127 7.50 19.69 5.13
N GLY A 128 8.52 19.29 4.36
CA GLY A 128 9.43 20.28 3.79
C GLY A 128 8.67 21.15 2.80
N ASP A 129 8.92 22.46 2.85
CA ASP A 129 8.46 23.46 1.89
C ASP A 129 8.69 23.06 0.42
#